data_AF-A0A925NPL4-F1
#
_entry.id   AF-A0A925NPL4-F1
#
_cell.length_a   1.000
_cell.length_b   1.000
_cell.length_c   1.000
_cell.angle_alpha   90.00
_cell.angle_beta   90.00
_cell.angle_gamma   90.00
#
_symmetry.space_group_name_H-M   'P 1'
#
loop_
_entity.id
_entity.type
_entity.pdbx_description
1 polymer ?
#
loop_
_entity_poly.entity_id
_entity_poly.type
_entity_poly.pdbx_seq_one_letter_code
_entity_poly.pdbx_strand_id
1 'polypeptide(L)'
;MLVGLVILPCLNAYVDPGYTLFRIRNWEFQPHVSDFAITVYGKYLCYAVLALGVDLLWGYTGLLSLGQALFFALGGYALGMHLMLMIGNLGQYKADIPDFMVFLEFPKRFPETGGLPPHWIPFRSLGFAIGAVIVVPAIVALIFGYLAFQSRIKGVYFSILSQALTYAACLMFFRNDFTFGGNNGLTDFKTIIGYQINSPVTKRWLYIASGVLLLLTYLACRWITSTKFGKVQRAIRDSENRVLFSGYATANFKLFVFVLC
;
A
#
# COMPACT_ATOMS: atom_id res chain seq x y z
N MET A 1 18.51 -16.26 -4.19
CA MET A 1 18.08 -15.50 -2.99
C MET A 1 16.56 -15.30 -2.94
N LEU A 2 15.92 -14.76 -3.99
CA LEU A 2 14.44 -14.58 -4.08
C LEU A 2 13.64 -15.89 -3.95
N VAL A 3 14.12 -16.97 -4.58
CA VAL A 3 13.49 -18.30 -4.54
C VAL A 3 13.45 -18.87 -3.11
N GLY A 4 14.49 -18.66 -2.30
CA GLY A 4 14.53 -19.10 -0.91
C GLY A 4 13.54 -18.34 -0.02
N LEU A 5 13.40 -17.03 -0.22
CA LEU A 5 12.49 -16.18 0.56
C LEU A 5 11.02 -16.57 0.33
N VAL A 6 10.62 -16.91 -0.90
CA VAL A 6 9.21 -17.26 -1.18
C VAL A 6 8.91 -18.73 -0.86
N ILE A 7 9.85 -19.65 -1.11
CA ILE A 7 9.59 -21.09 -0.97
C ILE A 7 9.66 -21.57 0.49
N LEU A 8 10.63 -21.08 1.29
CA LEU A 8 10.78 -21.52 2.68
C LEU A 8 9.52 -21.31 3.55
N PRO A 9 8.83 -20.15 3.49
CA PRO A 9 7.59 -19.94 4.24
C PRO A 9 6.41 -20.77 3.73
N CYS A 10 6.39 -21.14 2.45
CA CYS A 10 5.38 -22.04 1.88
C CYS A 10 5.57 -23.48 2.36
N LEU A 11 6.81 -23.89 2.66
CA LEU A 11 7.11 -25.21 3.21
C LEU A 11 6.54 -25.40 4.62
N ASN A 12 6.29 -24.33 5.39
CA ASN A 12 5.61 -24.43 6.69
C ASN A 12 4.20 -25.06 6.63
N ALA A 13 3.56 -25.10 5.45
CA ALA A 13 2.28 -25.80 5.27
C ALA A 13 2.41 -27.33 5.34
N TYR A 14 3.60 -27.87 5.08
CA TYR A 14 3.86 -29.31 4.97
C TYR A 14 4.95 -29.79 5.94
N VAL A 15 5.53 -28.88 6.73
CA VAL A 15 6.65 -29.14 7.64
C VAL A 15 6.23 -28.77 9.04
N ASP A 16 6.10 -29.78 9.90
CA ASP A 16 5.83 -29.60 11.32
C ASP A 16 6.99 -28.86 12.02
N PRO A 17 6.72 -28.09 13.10
CA PRO A 17 7.74 -27.30 13.81
C PRO A 17 8.96 -28.09 14.34
N GLY A 18 8.85 -29.42 14.42
CA GLY A 18 9.93 -30.33 14.84
C GLY A 18 10.59 -31.12 13.71
N TYR A 19 10.19 -30.92 12.46
CA TYR A 19 10.72 -31.68 11.34
C TYR A 19 12.14 -31.23 10.98
N THR A 20 13.10 -32.14 11.14
CA THR A 20 14.51 -31.92 10.75
C THR A 20 14.72 -32.57 9.39
N LEU A 21 15.02 -31.77 8.36
CA LEU A 21 15.19 -32.26 6.99
C LEU A 21 16.49 -33.07 6.84
N PHE A 22 17.60 -32.56 7.38
CA PHE A 22 18.86 -33.29 7.48
C PHE A 22 19.59 -32.90 8.78
N ARG A 23 20.19 -33.90 9.44
CA ARG A 23 21.09 -33.72 10.58
C ARG A 23 22.49 -34.18 10.17
N ILE A 24 23.45 -33.27 10.11
CA ILE A 24 24.87 -33.61 9.84
C ILE A 24 25.67 -33.25 11.09
N ARG A 25 26.14 -34.28 11.80
CA ARG A 25 26.91 -34.16 13.04
C ARG A 25 26.12 -33.35 14.09
N ASN A 26 26.47 -32.09 14.33
CA ASN A 26 25.82 -31.20 15.30
C ASN A 26 24.89 -30.15 14.65
N TRP A 27 24.71 -30.20 13.33
CA TRP A 27 23.91 -29.22 12.59
C TRP A 27 22.57 -29.83 12.19
N GLU A 28 21.49 -29.21 12.66
CA GLU A 28 20.12 -29.54 12.30
C GLU A 28 19.58 -28.47 11.36
N PHE A 29 19.18 -28.88 10.15
CA PHE A 29 18.46 -28.00 9.25
C PHE A 29 16.95 -28.23 9.43
N GLN A 30 16.30 -27.27 10.08
CA GLN A 30 14.85 -27.22 10.22
C GLN A 30 14.30 -26.23 9.18
N PRO A 31 13.57 -26.67 8.14
CA PRO A 31 12.97 -25.78 7.15
C PRO A 31 11.74 -25.02 7.66
N HIS A 32 11.50 -25.02 8.98
CA HIS A 32 10.38 -24.33 9.61
C HIS A 32 10.74 -22.88 9.96
N VAL A 33 9.97 -21.92 9.46
CA VAL A 33 10.13 -20.50 9.73
C VAL A 33 9.11 -20.06 10.79
N SER A 34 9.50 -19.24 11.78
CA SER A 34 8.54 -18.79 12.79
C SER A 34 7.44 -17.91 12.19
N ASP A 35 6.22 -17.96 12.74
CA ASP A 35 5.10 -17.11 12.30
C ASP A 35 5.43 -15.61 12.40
N PHE A 36 6.26 -15.23 13.38
CA PHE A 36 6.82 -13.89 13.51
C PHE A 36 7.66 -13.52 12.29
N ALA A 37 8.61 -14.37 11.90
CA ALA A 37 9.45 -14.13 10.73
C ALA A 37 8.62 -14.05 9.44
N ILE A 38 7.59 -14.88 9.27
CA ILE A 38 6.65 -14.79 8.13
C ILE A 38 5.99 -13.41 8.07
N THR A 39 5.53 -12.91 9.22
CA THR A 39 4.85 -11.60 9.31
C THR A 39 5.81 -10.46 8.98
N VAL A 40 7.04 -10.53 9.51
CA VAL A 40 8.09 -9.53 9.25
C VAL A 40 8.52 -9.54 7.79
N TYR A 41 8.74 -10.72 7.20
CA TYR A 41 9.12 -10.85 5.80
C TYR A 41 7.99 -10.41 4.87
N GLY A 42 6.73 -10.74 5.17
CA GLY A 42 5.58 -10.26 4.40
C GLY A 42 5.51 -8.73 4.38
N LYS A 43 5.78 -8.08 5.52
CA LYS A 43 5.88 -6.62 5.59
C LYS A 43 7.00 -6.07 4.70
N TYR A 44 8.17 -6.72 4.67
CA TYR A 44 9.27 -6.31 3.79
C TYR A 44 8.93 -6.48 2.30
N LEU A 45 8.19 -7.53 1.93
CA LEU A 45 7.70 -7.69 0.56
C LEU A 45 6.76 -6.54 0.16
N CYS A 46 5.85 -6.12 1.05
CA CYS A 46 5.00 -4.96 0.81
C CYS A 46 5.82 -3.66 0.63
N TYR A 47 6.86 -3.43 1.44
CA TYR A 47 7.75 -2.28 1.25
C TYR A 47 8.60 -2.39 -0.03
N ALA A 48 8.94 -3.60 -0.47
CA ALA A 48 9.61 -3.80 -1.75
C ALA A 48 8.73 -3.42 -2.95
N VAL A 49 7.41 -3.65 -2.88
CA VAL A 49 6.45 -3.15 -3.89
C VAL A 49 6.51 -1.63 -3.99
N LEU A 50 6.47 -0.94 -2.84
CA LEU A 50 6.61 0.52 -2.78
C LEU A 50 7.96 0.98 -3.35
N ALA A 51 9.05 0.28 -3.01
CA ALA A 51 10.39 0.59 -3.52
C ALA A 51 10.48 0.44 -5.06
N LEU A 52 9.80 -0.55 -5.65
CA LEU A 52 9.73 -0.69 -7.12
C LEU A 52 9.00 0.48 -7.78
N GLY A 53 7.93 1.00 -7.17
CA GLY A 53 7.25 2.21 -7.66
C GLY A 53 8.18 3.42 -7.63
N VAL A 54 8.92 3.61 -6.53
CA VAL A 54 9.91 4.69 -6.41
C VAL A 54 11.04 4.54 -7.43
N ASP A 55 11.55 3.32 -7.64
CA ASP A 55 12.59 3.03 -8.65
C ASP A 55 12.09 3.29 -10.07
N LEU A 56 10.83 2.94 -10.38
CA LEU A 56 10.26 3.24 -11.68
C LEU A 56 10.20 4.76 -11.93
N LEU A 57 9.72 5.52 -10.96
CA LEU A 57 9.58 6.98 -11.09
C LEU A 57 10.93 7.70 -11.13
N TRP A 58 11.81 7.41 -10.18
CA TRP A 58 13.10 8.11 -10.05
C TRP A 58 14.15 7.51 -10.97
N GLY A 59 14.26 6.18 -11.01
CA GLY A 59 15.24 5.45 -11.79
C GLY A 59 15.02 5.53 -13.31
N TYR A 60 13.78 5.57 -13.81
CA TYR A 60 13.55 5.66 -15.26
C TYR A 60 13.22 7.07 -15.75
N THR A 61 12.47 7.85 -14.98
CA THR A 61 12.02 9.19 -15.41
C THR A 61 12.87 10.33 -14.83
N GLY A 62 13.71 10.07 -13.82
CA GLY A 62 14.51 11.10 -13.15
C GLY A 62 13.71 11.98 -12.19
N LEU A 63 12.47 11.60 -11.86
CA LEU A 63 11.60 12.33 -10.95
C LEU A 63 11.75 11.79 -9.54
N LEU A 64 12.46 12.51 -8.68
CA LEU A 64 12.52 12.17 -7.27
C LEU A 64 11.23 12.62 -6.58
N SER A 65 10.36 11.68 -6.23
CA SER A 65 9.20 11.95 -5.36
C SER A 65 9.48 11.43 -3.95
N LEU A 66 9.26 12.27 -2.95
CA LEU A 66 9.33 11.88 -1.55
C LEU A 66 7.93 11.62 -0.95
N GLY A 67 6.87 11.77 -1.76
CA GLY A 67 5.50 11.68 -1.29
C GLY A 67 4.83 10.29 -1.41
N GLN A 68 5.57 9.27 -1.85
CA GLN A 68 4.99 7.96 -2.18
C GLN A 68 4.35 7.24 -0.97
N ALA A 69 4.81 7.55 0.23
CA ALA A 69 4.21 7.04 1.46
C ALA A 69 2.74 7.45 1.62
N LEU A 70 2.33 8.62 1.10
CA LEU A 70 0.93 9.06 1.16
C LEU A 70 0.02 8.13 0.36
N PHE A 71 0.36 7.84 -0.90
CA PHE A 71 -0.46 7.01 -1.77
C PHE A 71 -0.57 5.57 -1.24
N PHE A 72 0.54 5.03 -0.75
CA PHE A 72 0.56 3.74 -0.06
C PHE A 72 -0.33 3.73 1.18
N ALA A 73 -0.26 4.78 2.00
CA ALA A 73 -1.09 4.92 3.21
C ALA A 73 -2.58 5.06 2.88
N LEU A 74 -2.95 5.83 1.85
CA LEU A 74 -4.34 5.97 1.41
C LEU A 74 -4.96 4.63 1.00
N GLY A 75 -4.21 3.80 0.26
CA GLY A 75 -4.64 2.45 -0.09
C GLY A 75 -4.80 1.56 1.16
N GLY A 76 -3.83 1.62 2.09
CA GLY A 76 -3.92 0.92 3.37
C GLY A 76 -5.13 1.35 4.22
N TYR A 77 -5.43 2.65 4.26
CA TYR A 77 -6.59 3.20 4.96
C TYR A 77 -7.91 2.73 4.34
N ALA A 78 -8.00 2.67 3.01
CA ALA A 78 -9.20 2.16 2.32
C ALA A 78 -9.57 0.74 2.76
N LEU A 79 -8.58 -0.16 2.81
CA LEU A 79 -8.80 -1.53 3.30
C LEU A 79 -8.98 -1.57 4.83
N GLY A 80 -8.24 -0.73 5.57
CA GLY A 80 -8.36 -0.61 7.02
C GLY A 80 -9.77 -0.21 7.48
N MET A 81 -10.42 0.71 6.77
CA MET A 81 -11.81 1.08 7.03
C MET A 81 -12.77 -0.10 6.88
N HIS A 82 -12.59 -0.92 5.84
CA HIS A 82 -13.37 -2.14 5.66
C HIS A 82 -13.15 -3.12 6.81
N LEU A 83 -11.88 -3.38 7.16
CA LEU A 83 -11.56 -4.32 8.25
C LEU A 83 -12.10 -3.84 9.60
N MET A 84 -12.09 -2.53 9.88
CA MET A 84 -12.71 -1.94 11.08
C MET A 84 -14.20 -2.22 11.14
N LEU A 85 -14.91 -2.09 10.02
CA LEU A 85 -16.36 -2.34 9.96
C LEU A 85 -16.72 -3.81 10.13
N MET A 86 -15.79 -4.73 9.90
CA MET A 86 -15.98 -6.18 10.05
C MET A 86 -15.80 -6.68 11.50
N ILE A 87 -15.31 -5.83 12.41
CA ILE A 87 -15.15 -6.19 13.82
C ILE A 87 -16.50 -6.31 14.51
N GLY A 88 -17.38 -5.31 14.33
CA GLY A 88 -18.68 -5.22 14.99
C GLY A 88 -18.59 -5.52 16.49
N ASN A 89 -19.47 -6.42 16.96
CA ASN A 89 -19.58 -6.79 18.38
C ASN A 89 -18.37 -7.51 18.98
N LEU A 90 -17.35 -7.83 18.18
CA LEU A 90 -16.09 -8.34 18.70
C LEU A 90 -15.24 -7.24 19.34
N GLY A 91 -15.55 -5.95 19.11
CA GLY A 91 -14.86 -4.80 19.69
C GLY A 91 -15.03 -4.69 21.21
N GLN A 92 -14.19 -3.87 21.85
CA GLN A 92 -14.21 -3.63 23.31
C GLN A 92 -15.58 -3.10 23.77
N TYR A 93 -16.19 -2.22 22.99
CA TYR A 93 -17.47 -1.59 23.33
C TYR A 93 -18.69 -2.38 22.88
N LYS A 94 -18.50 -3.54 22.22
CA LYS A 94 -19.56 -4.43 21.72
C LYS A 94 -20.67 -3.68 20.96
N ALA A 95 -20.24 -2.78 20.07
CA ALA A 95 -21.13 -2.00 19.22
C ALA A 95 -20.92 -2.39 17.74
N ASP A 96 -21.93 -2.14 16.91
CA ASP A 96 -21.85 -2.41 15.47
C ASP A 96 -20.95 -1.41 14.70
N ILE A 97 -20.42 -0.40 15.40
CA ILE A 97 -19.48 0.59 14.88
C ILE A 97 -18.08 0.37 15.47
N PRO A 98 -17.00 0.79 14.78
CA PRO A 98 -15.64 0.66 15.29
C PRO A 98 -15.46 1.31 16.67
N ASP A 99 -14.63 0.69 17.52
CA ASP A 99 -14.41 1.13 18.90
C ASP A 99 -14.01 2.61 19.00
N PHE A 100 -13.25 3.12 18.03
CA PHE A 100 -12.85 4.53 18.02
C PHE A 100 -13.97 5.51 17.76
N MET A 101 -15.00 5.10 17.03
CA MET A 101 -16.18 5.91 16.79
C MET A 101 -17.06 5.97 18.04
N VAL A 102 -17.05 4.91 18.86
CA VAL A 102 -17.76 4.89 20.14
C VAL A 102 -17.13 5.87 21.12
N PHE A 103 -15.82 5.80 21.35
CA PHE A 103 -15.17 6.68 22.33
C PHE A 103 -15.09 8.15 21.86
N LEU A 104 -15.09 8.41 20.54
CA LEU A 104 -15.20 9.78 19.99
C LEU A 104 -16.64 10.30 19.92
N GLU A 105 -17.60 9.58 20.51
CA GLU A 105 -19.02 9.95 20.56
C GLU A 105 -19.67 10.18 19.18
N PHE A 106 -19.24 9.45 18.15
CA PHE A 106 -19.82 9.56 16.81
C PHE A 106 -21.33 9.28 16.77
N PRO A 107 -21.92 8.39 17.61
CA PRO A 107 -23.38 8.25 17.69
C PRO A 107 -24.13 9.56 17.97
N LYS A 108 -23.53 10.49 18.73
CA LYS A 108 -24.10 11.83 18.93
C LYS A 108 -23.85 12.76 17.75
N ARG A 109 -22.70 12.62 17.08
CA ARG A 109 -22.30 13.45 15.92
C ARG A 109 -23.05 13.10 14.63
N PHE A 110 -23.42 11.83 14.45
CA PHE A 110 -24.11 11.31 13.27
C PHE A 110 -25.32 10.45 13.69
N PRO A 111 -26.38 11.05 14.24
CA PRO A 111 -27.53 10.31 14.76
C PRO A 111 -28.30 9.58 13.65
N GLU A 112 -28.37 10.15 12.44
CA GLU A 112 -29.12 9.60 11.30
C GLU A 112 -28.58 8.25 10.80
N THR A 113 -27.29 8.01 10.97
CA THR A 113 -26.58 6.81 10.49
C THR A 113 -26.13 5.89 11.62
N GLY A 114 -26.61 6.13 12.85
CA GLY A 114 -26.24 5.33 14.03
C GLY A 114 -24.78 5.50 14.47
N GLY A 115 -24.16 6.64 14.14
CA GLY A 115 -22.77 6.94 14.48
C GLY A 115 -21.74 6.63 13.40
N LEU A 116 -22.15 6.26 12.18
CA LEU A 116 -21.23 6.02 11.07
C LEU A 116 -21.21 7.21 10.08
N PRO A 117 -20.07 7.85 9.79
CA PRO A 117 -20.04 8.92 8.80
C PRO A 117 -20.44 8.41 7.40
N PRO A 118 -21.12 9.21 6.56
CA PRO A 118 -21.66 8.73 5.28
C PRO A 118 -20.62 8.12 4.33
N HIS A 119 -19.40 8.65 4.32
CA HIS A 119 -18.31 8.15 3.48
C HIS A 119 -17.73 6.80 3.93
N TRP A 120 -18.05 6.32 5.14
CA TRP A 120 -17.68 4.99 5.62
C TRP A 120 -18.64 3.90 5.15
N ILE A 121 -19.90 4.24 4.85
CA ILE A 121 -20.94 3.28 4.47
C ILE A 121 -20.53 2.39 3.28
N PRO A 122 -19.95 2.94 2.19
CA PRO A 122 -19.53 2.12 1.04
C PRO A 122 -18.47 1.06 1.39
N PHE A 123 -17.63 1.32 2.40
CA PHE A 123 -16.58 0.39 2.84
C PHE A 123 -17.11 -0.85 3.54
N ARG A 124 -18.43 -0.99 3.77
CA ARG A 124 -19.03 -2.27 4.15
C ARG A 124 -18.86 -3.34 3.07
N SER A 125 -18.81 -2.95 1.80
CA SER A 125 -18.57 -3.87 0.68
C SER A 125 -17.07 -4.09 0.47
N LEU A 126 -16.63 -5.36 0.46
CA LEU A 126 -15.25 -5.73 0.18
C LEU A 126 -14.83 -5.29 -1.23
N GLY A 127 -15.71 -5.45 -2.22
CA GLY A 127 -15.43 -5.06 -3.60
C GLY A 127 -15.17 -3.56 -3.75
N PHE A 128 -15.97 -2.75 -3.04
CA PHE A 128 -15.74 -1.30 -3.00
C PHE A 128 -14.40 -0.98 -2.32
N ALA A 129 -14.08 -1.63 -1.20
CA ALA A 129 -12.83 -1.41 -0.49
C ALA A 129 -11.61 -1.72 -1.39
N ILE A 130 -11.60 -2.88 -2.06
CA ILE A 130 -10.53 -3.26 -3.00
C ILE A 130 -10.41 -2.27 -4.15
N GLY A 131 -11.54 -1.83 -4.73
CA GLY A 131 -11.53 -0.80 -5.76
C GLY A 131 -10.94 0.52 -5.25
N ALA A 132 -11.31 0.93 -4.03
CA ALA A 132 -10.83 2.15 -3.39
C ALA A 132 -9.32 2.10 -3.11
N VAL A 133 -8.73 0.93 -2.83
CA VAL A 133 -7.26 0.78 -2.66
C VAL A 133 -6.49 1.31 -3.87
N ILE A 134 -7.03 1.15 -5.08
CA ILE A 134 -6.38 1.59 -6.32
C ILE A 134 -6.88 2.98 -6.73
N VAL A 135 -8.20 3.17 -6.72
CA VAL A 135 -8.85 4.37 -7.28
C VAL A 135 -8.56 5.61 -6.44
N VAL A 136 -8.61 5.52 -5.11
CA VAL A 136 -8.41 6.70 -4.24
C VAL A 136 -6.99 7.26 -4.37
N PRO A 137 -5.92 6.46 -4.20
CA PRO A 137 -4.57 6.97 -4.43
C PRO A 137 -4.35 7.46 -5.85
N ALA A 138 -4.88 6.74 -6.86
CA ALA A 138 -4.74 7.14 -8.27
C ALA A 138 -5.40 8.49 -8.58
N ILE A 139 -6.59 8.77 -8.04
CA ILE A 139 -7.25 10.07 -8.22
C ILE A 139 -6.44 11.18 -7.55
N VAL A 140 -5.96 10.96 -6.32
CA VAL A 140 -5.15 11.97 -5.61
C VAL A 140 -3.83 12.20 -6.35
N ALA A 141 -3.17 11.15 -6.82
CA ALA A 141 -1.95 11.21 -7.62
C ALA A 141 -2.20 11.91 -8.96
N LEU A 142 -3.34 11.66 -9.61
CA LEU A 142 -3.73 12.30 -10.86
C LEU A 142 -3.92 13.80 -10.68
N ILE A 143 -4.69 14.23 -9.66
CA ILE A 143 -4.94 15.65 -9.39
C ILE A 143 -3.62 16.36 -9.07
N PHE A 144 -2.84 15.81 -8.15
CA PHE A 144 -1.57 16.40 -7.75
C PHE A 144 -0.56 16.43 -8.90
N GLY A 145 -0.37 15.30 -9.58
CA GLY A 145 0.56 15.16 -10.70
C GLY A 145 0.17 16.06 -11.86
N TYR A 146 -1.13 16.19 -12.16
CA TYR A 146 -1.61 17.04 -13.25
C TYR A 146 -1.22 18.49 -12.98
N LEU A 147 -1.50 19.00 -11.78
CA LEU A 147 -1.11 20.36 -11.39
C LEU A 147 0.41 20.53 -11.39
N ALA A 148 1.15 19.59 -10.80
CA ALA A 148 2.60 19.68 -10.68
C ALA A 148 3.33 19.67 -12.03
N PHE A 149 2.91 18.81 -12.97
CA PHE A 149 3.60 18.67 -14.26
C PHE A 149 3.14 19.69 -15.30
N GLN A 150 1.90 20.18 -15.24
CA GLN A 150 1.45 21.28 -16.10
C GLN A 150 2.19 22.59 -15.78
N SER A 151 2.51 22.83 -14.50
CA SER A 151 3.36 23.94 -14.09
C SER A 151 4.86 23.76 -14.40
N ARG A 152 5.24 22.70 -15.14
CA ARG A 152 6.61 22.38 -15.56
C ARG A 152 7.63 22.38 -14.41
N ILE A 153 7.22 21.90 -13.23
CA ILE A 153 8.10 21.79 -12.07
C ILE A 153 9.20 20.75 -12.36
N LYS A 154 10.45 21.08 -12.02
CA LYS A 154 11.64 20.26 -12.31
C LYS A 154 12.41 19.89 -11.05
N GLY A 155 12.99 18.70 -11.07
CA GLY A 155 13.99 18.23 -10.10
C GLY A 155 13.54 18.38 -8.64
N VAL A 156 14.38 19.06 -7.84
CA VAL A 156 14.23 19.18 -6.38
C VAL A 156 12.91 19.83 -5.97
N TYR A 157 12.39 20.78 -6.76
CA TYR A 157 11.12 21.44 -6.45
C TYR A 157 9.94 20.46 -6.43
N PHE A 158 9.96 19.45 -7.30
CA PHE A 158 8.94 18.41 -7.30
C PHE A 158 9.03 17.55 -6.02
N SER A 159 10.25 17.22 -5.59
CA SER A 159 10.48 16.50 -4.33
C SER A 159 9.93 17.27 -3.13
N ILE A 160 10.24 18.56 -3.02
CA ILE A 160 9.75 19.44 -1.95
C ILE A 160 8.22 19.49 -1.96
N LEU A 161 7.61 19.68 -3.14
CA LEU A 161 6.16 19.74 -3.26
C LEU A 161 5.50 18.42 -2.83
N SER A 162 6.04 17.27 -3.26
CA SER A 162 5.50 15.95 -2.88
C SER A 162 5.64 15.65 -1.39
N GLN A 163 6.72 16.12 -0.76
CA GLN A 163 6.92 16.02 0.67
C GLN A 163 5.92 16.91 1.44
N ALA A 164 5.73 18.15 0.97
CA ALA A 164 4.77 19.08 1.56
C ALA A 164 3.33 18.54 1.48
N LEU A 165 2.93 17.93 0.36
CA LEU A 165 1.65 17.25 0.22
C LEU A 165 1.49 16.14 1.27
N THR A 166 2.50 15.28 1.42
CA THR A 166 2.47 14.15 2.36
C THR A 166 2.37 14.63 3.80
N TYR A 167 3.10 15.69 4.15
CA TYR A 167 3.03 16.29 5.47
C TYR A 167 1.66 16.95 5.73
N ALA A 168 1.12 17.69 4.75
CA ALA A 168 -0.20 18.28 4.86
C ALA A 168 -1.30 17.22 5.03
N ALA A 169 -1.23 16.12 4.27
CA ALA A 169 -2.13 15.00 4.41
C ALA A 169 -1.99 14.32 5.79
N CYS A 170 -0.77 14.13 6.28
CA CYS A 170 -0.53 13.63 7.63
C CYS A 170 -1.20 14.50 8.70
N LEU A 171 -1.02 15.83 8.64
CA LEU A 171 -1.69 16.77 9.55
C LEU A 171 -3.21 16.69 9.46
N MET A 172 -3.76 16.49 8.25
CA MET A 172 -5.19 16.30 8.04
C MET A 172 -5.70 15.02 8.71
N PHE A 173 -4.98 13.90 8.55
CA PHE A 173 -5.32 12.60 9.14
C PHE A 173 -5.21 12.57 10.66
N PHE A 174 -4.36 13.42 11.26
CA PHE A 174 -4.27 13.57 12.72
C PHE A 174 -5.46 14.31 13.33
N ARG A 175 -6.28 15.00 12.53
CA ARG A 175 -7.50 15.65 13.03
C ARG A 175 -8.58 14.62 13.30
N ASN A 176 -8.98 14.44 14.56
CA ASN A 176 -10.14 13.61 14.92
C ASN A 176 -11.44 14.06 14.22
N ASP A 177 -11.57 15.37 13.95
CA ASP A 177 -12.70 15.93 13.20
C ASP A 177 -12.81 15.38 11.78
N PHE A 178 -11.71 14.92 11.20
CA PHE A 178 -11.65 14.36 9.85
C PHE A 178 -12.25 12.95 9.77
N THR A 179 -12.66 12.35 10.91
CA THR A 179 -13.40 11.08 11.02
C THR A 179 -12.65 9.79 10.67
N PHE A 180 -11.34 9.85 10.42
CA PHE A 180 -10.47 8.68 10.15
C PHE A 180 -9.72 8.17 11.40
N GLY A 181 -10.20 8.47 12.60
CA GLY A 181 -9.60 8.06 13.86
C GLY A 181 -8.50 8.99 14.39
N GLY A 182 -8.08 9.99 13.63
CA GLY A 182 -7.12 11.00 14.09
C GLY A 182 -5.81 10.38 14.57
N ASN A 183 -5.30 10.89 15.69
CA ASN A 183 -4.13 10.33 16.38
C ASN A 183 -4.34 8.92 16.96
N ASN A 184 -5.58 8.44 17.07
CA ASN A 184 -5.85 7.11 17.61
C ASN A 184 -5.61 6.01 16.57
N GLY A 185 -5.69 6.36 15.28
CA GLY A 185 -5.52 5.42 14.17
C GLY A 185 -6.62 4.35 14.10
N LEU A 186 -6.39 3.35 13.24
CA LEU A 186 -7.25 2.17 13.10
C LEU A 186 -6.54 0.97 13.76
N THR A 187 -7.15 0.38 14.78
CA THR A 187 -6.53 -0.64 15.64
C THR A 187 -7.48 -1.78 15.95
N ASP A 188 -6.96 -2.90 16.45
CA ASP A 188 -7.74 -4.09 16.84
C ASP A 188 -8.40 -4.85 15.65
N PHE A 189 -7.71 -4.97 14.52
CA PHE A 189 -8.15 -5.82 13.40
C PHE A 189 -8.23 -7.30 13.82
N LYS A 190 -9.42 -7.92 13.72
CA LYS A 190 -9.64 -9.32 14.16
C LYS A 190 -9.78 -10.31 13.03
N THR A 191 -10.58 -9.96 12.03
CA THR A 191 -10.96 -10.85 10.94
C THR A 191 -10.70 -10.22 9.58
N ILE A 192 -10.36 -11.05 8.60
CA ILE A 192 -10.24 -10.70 7.19
C ILE A 192 -11.02 -11.74 6.38
N ILE A 193 -12.07 -11.31 5.68
CA ILE A 193 -12.94 -12.19 4.88
C ILE A 193 -13.46 -13.39 5.72
N GLY A 194 -13.84 -13.12 6.97
CA GLY A 194 -14.32 -14.14 7.92
C GLY A 194 -13.24 -15.00 8.60
N TYR A 195 -11.96 -14.88 8.23
CA TYR A 195 -10.86 -15.62 8.84
C TYR A 195 -10.14 -14.77 9.90
N GLN A 196 -9.71 -15.39 11.01
CA GLN A 196 -8.92 -14.69 12.02
C GLN A 196 -7.54 -14.30 11.49
N ILE A 197 -7.16 -13.02 11.64
CA ILE A 197 -5.87 -12.49 11.15
C ILE A 197 -4.68 -13.13 11.88
N ASN A 198 -4.87 -13.48 13.16
CA ASN A 198 -3.81 -14.06 13.98
C ASN A 198 -3.53 -15.55 13.69
N SER A 199 -4.40 -16.23 12.95
CA SER A 199 -4.23 -17.64 12.59
C SER A 199 -2.96 -17.84 11.74
N PRO A 200 -2.13 -18.87 12.03
CA PRO A 200 -0.95 -19.19 11.22
C PRO A 200 -1.27 -19.38 9.74
N VAL A 201 -2.43 -19.94 9.43
CA VAL A 201 -2.88 -20.18 8.05
C VAL A 201 -3.11 -18.85 7.32
N THR A 202 -3.81 -17.90 7.96
CA THR A 202 -4.08 -16.58 7.38
C THR A 202 -2.79 -15.81 7.13
N LYS A 203 -1.85 -15.82 8.08
CA LYS A 203 -0.53 -15.17 7.94
C LYS A 203 0.25 -15.71 6.74
N ARG A 204 0.23 -17.02 6.51
CA ARG A 204 0.88 -17.66 5.35
C ARG A 204 0.23 -17.23 4.04
N TRP A 205 -1.10 -17.19 3.96
CA TRP A 205 -1.79 -16.71 2.76
C TRP A 205 -1.50 -15.24 2.46
N LEU A 206 -1.47 -14.38 3.48
CA LEU A 206 -1.07 -12.97 3.33
C LEU A 206 0.38 -12.84 2.84
N TYR A 207 1.28 -13.68 3.36
CA TYR A 207 2.66 -13.74 2.88
C TYR A 207 2.74 -14.11 1.39
N ILE A 208 2.09 -15.22 1.00
CA ILE A 208 2.05 -15.68 -0.39
C ILE A 208 1.45 -14.59 -1.30
N ALA A 209 0.34 -13.97 -0.88
CA ALA A 209 -0.29 -12.89 -1.61
C ALA A 209 0.67 -11.69 -1.81
N SER A 210 1.42 -11.29 -0.78
CA SER A 210 2.41 -10.22 -0.89
C SER A 210 3.57 -10.58 -1.84
N GLY A 211 4.00 -11.84 -1.85
CA GLY A 211 5.01 -12.34 -2.80
C GLY A 211 4.53 -12.36 -4.24
N VAL A 212 3.29 -12.82 -4.48
CA VAL A 212 2.65 -12.79 -5.80
C VAL A 212 2.48 -11.34 -6.27
N LEU A 213 2.01 -10.44 -5.40
CA LEU A 213 1.88 -9.02 -5.71
C LEU A 213 3.23 -8.43 -6.13
N LEU A 214 4.30 -8.67 -5.36
CA LEU A 214 5.65 -8.21 -5.71
C LEU A 214 6.11 -8.72 -7.07
N LEU A 215 5.90 -10.01 -7.36
CA LEU A 215 6.26 -10.60 -8.65
C LEU A 215 5.48 -9.95 -9.79
N LEU A 216 4.16 -9.78 -9.64
CA LEU A 216 3.31 -9.13 -10.65
C LEU A 216 3.71 -7.67 -10.87
N THR A 217 3.97 -6.92 -9.80
CA THR A 217 4.45 -5.53 -9.89
C THR A 217 5.80 -5.48 -10.61
N TYR A 218 6.75 -6.35 -10.26
CA TYR A 218 8.04 -6.41 -10.95
C TYR A 218 7.88 -6.72 -12.44
N LEU A 219 7.05 -7.71 -12.80
CA LEU A 219 6.80 -8.07 -14.19
C LEU A 219 6.13 -6.92 -14.95
N ALA A 220 5.19 -6.21 -14.33
CA ALA A 220 4.56 -5.02 -14.90
C ALA A 220 5.59 -3.89 -15.13
N CYS A 221 6.41 -3.56 -14.13
CA CYS A 221 7.50 -2.58 -14.27
C CYS A 221 8.49 -3.01 -15.37
N ARG A 222 8.89 -4.28 -15.41
CA ARG A 222 9.81 -4.83 -16.42
C ARG A 222 9.22 -4.77 -17.83
N TRP A 223 7.93 -5.05 -17.97
CA TRP A 223 7.22 -4.96 -19.23
C TRP A 223 7.17 -3.50 -19.70
N ILE A 224 6.71 -2.57 -18.86
CA ILE A 224 6.60 -1.13 -19.19
C ILE A 224 7.94 -0.54 -19.60
N THR A 225 9.01 -0.83 -18.87
CA THR A 225 10.37 -0.32 -19.13
C THR A 225 10.99 -0.88 -20.42
N SER A 226 10.54 -2.05 -20.88
CA SER A 226 10.95 -2.65 -22.16
C SER A 226 10.23 -2.07 -23.39
N THR A 227 9.06 -1.44 -23.19
CA THR A 227 8.28 -0.87 -24.30
C THR A 227 8.85 0.45 -24.82
N LYS A 228 8.26 0.97 -25.92
CA LYS A 228 8.55 2.32 -26.44
C LYS A 228 8.33 3.40 -25.37
N PHE A 229 7.33 3.23 -24.50
CA PHE A 229 7.06 4.13 -23.39
C PHE A 229 8.26 4.24 -22.44
N GLY A 230 8.84 3.11 -22.04
CA GLY A 230 10.03 3.09 -21.19
C GLY A 230 11.28 3.72 -21.83
N LYS A 231 11.38 3.74 -23.17
CA LYS A 231 12.44 4.47 -23.88
C LYS A 231 12.23 5.98 -23.81
N VAL A 232 10.98 6.44 -23.96
CA VAL A 232 10.63 7.86 -23.82
C VAL A 232 10.90 8.35 -22.39
N GLN A 233 10.59 7.56 -21.37
CA GLN A 233 10.89 7.93 -19.97
C GLN A 233 12.39 8.14 -19.73
N ARG A 234 13.23 7.21 -20.22
CA ARG A 234 14.68 7.36 -20.15
C ARG A 234 15.18 8.60 -20.90
N ALA A 235 14.61 8.88 -22.07
CA ALA A 235 14.94 10.11 -22.79
C ALA A 235 14.52 11.38 -22.04
N ILE A 236 13.38 11.36 -21.33
CA ILE A 236 12.93 12.46 -20.45
C ILE A 236 13.92 12.67 -19.30
N ARG A 237 14.39 11.57 -18.69
CA ARG A 237 15.42 11.60 -17.63
C ARG A 237 16.71 12.24 -18.12
N ASP A 238 17.18 11.88 -19.32
CA ASP A 238 18.45 12.39 -19.86
C ASP A 238 18.34 13.86 -20.30
N SER A 239 17.28 14.22 -21.03
CA SER A 239 17.04 15.60 -21.44
C SER A 239 15.59 15.86 -21.83
N GLU A 240 14.79 16.34 -20.88
CA GLU A 240 13.39 16.71 -21.10
C GLU A 240 13.22 17.69 -22.28
N ASN A 241 14.10 18.69 -22.40
CA ASN A 241 14.01 19.68 -23.49
C ASN A 241 14.15 19.04 -24.87
N ARG A 242 15.05 18.05 -25.05
CA ARG A 242 15.23 17.35 -26.35
C ARG A 242 14.01 16.53 -26.73
N VAL A 243 13.36 15.91 -25.74
CA VAL A 243 12.14 15.14 -25.94
C VAL A 243 10.98 16.05 -26.34
N LEU A 244 10.87 17.23 -25.73
CA LEU A 244 9.91 18.26 -26.12
C LEU A 244 10.13 18.75 -27.56
N PHE A 245 11.38 19.01 -27.97
CA PHE A 245 11.69 19.38 -29.36
C PHE A 245 11.40 18.26 -30.36
N SER A 246 11.38 17.01 -29.92
CA SER A 246 11.02 15.85 -30.74
C SER A 246 9.49 15.66 -30.86
N GLY A 247 8.68 16.57 -30.28
CA GLY A 247 7.21 16.56 -30.40
C GLY A 247 6.47 15.76 -29.32
N TYR A 248 7.16 15.19 -28.33
CA TYR A 248 6.52 14.44 -27.25
C TYR A 248 6.09 15.36 -26.10
N ALA A 249 4.84 15.24 -25.66
CA ALA A 249 4.30 15.96 -24.50
C ALA A 249 4.81 15.35 -23.17
N THR A 250 6.00 15.76 -22.71
CA THR A 250 6.67 15.18 -21.53
C THR A 250 5.82 15.19 -20.26
N ALA A 251 4.95 16.19 -20.08
CA ALA A 251 4.04 16.28 -18.93
C ALA A 251 3.12 15.05 -18.81
N ASN A 252 2.53 14.58 -19.92
CA ASN A 252 1.60 13.43 -19.90
C ASN A 252 2.34 12.12 -19.59
N PHE A 253 3.56 11.97 -20.11
CA PHE A 253 4.40 10.81 -19.82
C PHE A 253 4.82 10.76 -18.34
N LYS A 254 5.19 11.91 -17.77
CA LYS A 254 5.50 12.03 -16.34
C LYS A 254 4.29 11.76 -15.45
N LEU A 255 3.13 12.32 -15.82
CA LEU A 255 1.87 12.13 -15.11
C LEU A 255 1.48 10.65 -15.06
N PHE A 256 1.53 9.95 -16.20
CA PHE A 256 1.16 8.53 -16.26
C PHE A 256 2.02 7.68 -15.32
N VAL A 257 3.36 7.85 -15.36
CA VAL A 257 4.24 7.09 -14.46
C VAL A 257 3.99 7.45 -13.01
N PHE A 258 3.77 8.73 -12.71
CA PHE A 258 3.48 9.18 -11.35
C PHE A 258 2.18 8.60 -10.78
N VAL A 259 1.13 8.46 -11.58
CA VAL A 259 -0.14 7.85 -11.14
C VAL A 259 -0.04 6.34 -11.00
N LEU A 260 0.82 5.71 -11.82
CA LEU A 260 1.05 4.27 -11.78
C LEU A 260 1.88 3.83 -10.55
N CYS A 261 2.82 4.68 -10.13
CA CYS A 261 3.72 4.43 -9.00
C CYS A 261 3.04 4.74 -7.67
#